data_AF-A0A5J4J5L6-F1
#
_entry.id   AF-A0A5J4J5L6-F1
#
_cell.length_a   1.000
_cell.length_b   1.000
_cell.length_c   1.000
_cell.angle_alpha   90.00
_cell.angle_beta   90.00
_cell.angle_gamma   90.00
#
_symmetry.space_group_name_H-M   'P 1'
#
loop_
_entity.id
_entity.type
_entity.pdbx_description
1 polymer ?
#
loop_
_entity_poly.entity_id
_entity_poly.type
_entity_poly.pdbx_seq_one_letter_code
_entity_poly.pdbx_strand_id
1 'polypeptide(L)'
;MMCEGDLEEVYRMHGVNWRYNFLYRQLTIGFIILNEVYYITLFGLLPRLAGVIGLILFNTVYSLLAGRFLNWKLFQPLENHLHMINRFIRMNAKGEGDLTKRLQADQFPNDETKSLAIWINNMIDSLEGIMVRVKRAAADVQESQRQLNESTRSTEASAERVSSKMAVMLKGTRQQLSDLDVAKDASRQMSETLRKLEKAASKQLAVAQDEVSRIGNKMDHIQSTVKETNGTIYSFIGTTEKIKQLLQVIDEISTKTNLLSLNVSIEAA
;
A
#
# COMPACT_ATOMS: atom_id res chain seq x y z
N MET A 1 3.07 -28.93 -34.32
CA MET A 1 1.73 -29.52 -34.48
C MET A 1 1.71 -30.19 -35.83
N MET A 2 1.59 -31.52 -35.87
CA MET A 2 1.48 -32.27 -37.13
C MET A 2 0.19 -31.89 -37.84
N CYS A 3 0.23 -31.76 -39.16
CA CYS A 3 -0.98 -31.61 -39.96
C CYS A 3 -1.75 -32.93 -39.96
N GLU A 4 -3.08 -32.85 -40.09
CA GLU A 4 -3.98 -34.01 -40.09
C GLU A 4 -3.60 -35.08 -41.13
N GLY A 5 -2.96 -34.67 -42.23
CA GLY A 5 -2.40 -35.58 -43.25
C GLY A 5 -1.18 -36.40 -42.80
N ASP A 6 -0.38 -35.94 -41.83
CA ASP A 6 0.75 -36.72 -41.33
C ASP A 6 0.29 -37.86 -40.40
N LEU A 7 -0.88 -37.70 -39.76
CA LEU A 7 -1.47 -38.75 -38.93
C LEU A 7 -1.95 -39.92 -39.80
N GLU A 8 -2.54 -39.65 -40.97
CA GLU A 8 -2.96 -40.70 -41.90
C GLU A 8 -1.78 -41.52 -42.46
N GLU A 9 -0.62 -40.88 -42.68
CA GLU A 9 0.59 -41.56 -43.17
C GLU A 9 1.14 -42.56 -42.15
N VAL A 10 1.07 -42.23 -40.86
CA VAL A 10 1.45 -43.12 -39.74
C VAL A 10 0.51 -44.32 -39.61
N TYR A 11 -0.77 -44.20 -39.96
CA TYR A 11 -1.71 -45.34 -39.88
C TYR A 11 -1.62 -46.30 -41.08
N ARG A 12 -0.95 -45.92 -42.17
CA ARG A 12 -0.77 -46.76 -43.38
C ARG A 12 0.62 -47.41 -43.47
N MET A 13 1.16 -47.85 -42.34
CA MET A 13 2.49 -48.47 -42.28
C MET A 13 2.43 -49.97 -42.48
N HIS A 14 3.42 -50.51 -43.20
CA HIS A 14 3.67 -51.95 -43.22
C HIS A 14 4.74 -52.24 -42.18
N GLY A 15 4.37 -52.91 -41.10
CA GLY A 15 5.29 -53.14 -39.99
C GLY A 15 6.54 -53.90 -40.38
N VAL A 16 7.62 -53.74 -39.60
CA VAL A 16 8.89 -54.47 -39.77
C VAL A 16 8.64 -55.98 -39.81
N ASN A 17 7.71 -56.47 -38.98
CA ASN A 17 7.32 -57.88 -38.97
C ASN A 17 6.65 -58.32 -40.30
N TRP A 18 5.84 -57.47 -40.91
CA TRP A 18 5.24 -57.75 -42.22
C TRP A 18 6.33 -57.86 -43.29
N ARG A 19 7.29 -56.93 -43.32
CA ARG A 19 8.39 -56.94 -44.28
C ARG A 19 9.32 -58.15 -44.10
N TYR A 20 9.58 -58.52 -42.84
CA TYR A 20 10.30 -59.73 -42.47
C TYR A 20 9.57 -60.99 -42.99
N ASN A 21 8.29 -61.16 -42.63
CA ASN A 21 7.51 -62.33 -43.03
C ASN A 21 7.32 -62.42 -44.54
N PHE A 22 7.16 -61.29 -45.22
CA PHE A 22 7.06 -61.25 -46.68
C PHE A 22 8.35 -61.76 -47.34
N LEU A 23 9.52 -61.25 -46.93
CA LEU A 23 10.81 -61.69 -47.46
C LEU A 23 11.13 -63.14 -47.07
N TYR A 24 10.87 -63.53 -45.84
CA TYR A 24 11.05 -64.89 -45.35
C TYR A 24 10.19 -65.88 -46.16
N ARG A 25 8.90 -65.57 -46.37
CA ARG A 25 8.00 -66.42 -47.17
C ARG A 25 8.44 -66.55 -48.63
N GLN A 26 8.96 -65.48 -49.23
CA GLN A 26 9.49 -65.54 -50.60
C GLN A 26 10.73 -66.46 -50.69
N LEU A 27 11.63 -66.38 -49.69
CA LEU A 27 12.80 -67.25 -49.63
C LEU A 27 12.44 -68.71 -49.33
N THR A 28 11.44 -68.98 -48.50
CA THR A 28 11.02 -70.37 -48.25
C THR A 28 10.32 -70.99 -49.44
N ILE A 29 9.48 -70.23 -50.16
CA ILE A 29 8.86 -70.70 -51.41
C ILE A 29 9.94 -70.96 -52.49
N GLY A 30 10.89 -70.03 -52.66
CA GLY A 30 12.00 -70.21 -53.59
C GLY A 30 12.85 -71.42 -53.27
N PHE A 31 13.10 -71.69 -51.98
CA PHE A 31 13.81 -72.88 -51.52
C PHE A 31 13.09 -74.17 -51.89
N ILE A 32 11.78 -74.25 -51.63
CA ILE A 32 10.96 -75.43 -51.96
C ILE A 32 11.01 -75.71 -53.46
N ILE A 33 10.79 -74.68 -54.30
CA ILE A 33 10.81 -74.82 -55.77
C ILE A 33 12.19 -75.29 -56.25
N LEU A 34 13.28 -74.69 -55.76
CA LEU A 34 14.63 -75.06 -56.15
C LEU A 34 14.99 -76.49 -55.74
N ASN A 35 14.52 -76.94 -54.57
CA ASN A 35 14.74 -78.30 -54.08
C ASN A 35 13.99 -79.34 -54.93
N GLU A 36 12.72 -79.07 -55.29
CA GLU A 36 11.93 -79.91 -56.19
C GLU A 36 12.56 -80.00 -57.59
N VAL A 37 13.00 -78.88 -58.16
CA VAL A 37 13.68 -78.86 -59.47
C VAL A 37 15.00 -79.65 -59.42
N TYR A 38 15.79 -79.49 -58.36
CA TYR A 38 17.01 -80.26 -58.15
C TYR A 38 16.71 -81.77 -58.08
N TYR A 39 15.66 -82.16 -57.36
CA TYR A 39 15.24 -83.55 -57.24
C TYR A 39 14.83 -84.14 -58.60
N ILE A 40 14.00 -83.42 -59.39
CA ILE A 40 13.54 -83.90 -60.70
C ILE A 40 14.69 -84.03 -61.71
N THR A 41 15.63 -83.09 -61.73
CA THR A 41 16.68 -83.00 -62.76
C THR A 41 17.93 -83.84 -62.44
N LEU A 42 18.39 -83.84 -61.19
CA LEU A 42 19.70 -84.40 -60.83
C LEU A 42 19.62 -85.82 -60.26
N PHE A 43 18.48 -86.22 -59.68
CA PHE A 43 18.32 -87.53 -59.04
C PHE A 43 18.37 -88.71 -60.02
N GLY A 44 18.00 -88.48 -61.29
CA GLY A 44 18.10 -89.48 -62.36
C GLY A 44 19.47 -89.58 -63.04
N LEU A 45 20.37 -88.61 -62.82
CA LEU A 45 21.60 -88.45 -63.62
C LEU A 45 22.88 -88.90 -62.89
N LEU A 46 22.91 -88.81 -61.56
CA LEU A 46 24.09 -89.09 -60.73
C LEU A 46 23.93 -90.39 -59.91
N PRO A 47 25.03 -91.08 -59.55
CA PRO A 47 24.97 -92.19 -58.61
C PRO A 47 24.41 -91.71 -57.26
N ARG A 48 23.59 -92.55 -56.61
CA ARG A 48 22.77 -92.19 -55.42
C ARG A 48 23.56 -91.46 -54.32
N LEU A 49 24.81 -91.86 -54.05
CA LEU A 49 25.66 -91.23 -53.04
C LEU A 49 26.09 -89.79 -53.43
N ALA A 50 26.43 -89.55 -54.70
CA ALA A 50 26.85 -88.23 -55.17
C ALA A 50 25.67 -87.23 -55.17
N GLY A 51 24.45 -87.69 -55.52
CA GLY A 51 23.25 -86.86 -55.50
C GLY A 51 22.89 -86.35 -54.11
N VAL A 52 23.04 -87.19 -53.07
CA VAL A 52 22.79 -86.82 -51.67
C VAL A 52 23.81 -85.78 -51.18
N ILE A 53 25.10 -85.97 -51.50
CA ILE A 53 26.14 -85.00 -51.13
C ILE A 53 25.89 -83.64 -51.81
N GLY A 54 25.52 -83.64 -53.09
CA GLY A 54 25.17 -82.43 -53.81
C GLY A 54 23.97 -81.69 -53.21
N LEU A 55 22.96 -82.44 -52.73
CA LEU A 55 21.78 -81.87 -52.08
C LEU A 55 22.17 -81.19 -50.77
N ILE A 56 22.96 -81.86 -49.92
CA ILE A 56 23.41 -81.28 -48.65
C ILE A 56 24.21 -80.00 -48.90
N LEU A 57 25.13 -80.00 -49.87
CA LEU A 57 25.90 -78.80 -50.24
C LEU A 57 25.00 -77.67 -50.75
N PHE A 58 24.06 -77.97 -51.65
CA PHE A 58 23.13 -76.97 -52.17
C PHE A 58 22.28 -76.33 -51.07
N ASN A 59 21.71 -77.14 -50.17
CA ASN A 59 20.91 -76.65 -49.04
C ASN A 59 21.73 -75.80 -48.07
N THR A 60 22.98 -76.22 -47.80
CA THR A 60 23.90 -75.46 -46.94
C THR A 60 24.24 -74.10 -47.55
N VAL A 61 24.60 -74.08 -48.84
CA VAL A 61 24.91 -72.85 -49.57
C VAL A 61 23.70 -71.93 -49.65
N TYR A 62 22.51 -72.47 -49.96
CA TYR A 62 21.28 -71.69 -49.99
C TYR A 62 20.97 -71.06 -48.64
N SER A 63 21.05 -71.82 -47.55
CA SER A 63 20.79 -71.33 -46.19
C SER A 63 21.75 -70.19 -45.81
N LEU A 64 23.04 -70.32 -46.13
CA LEU A 64 24.03 -69.27 -45.89
C LEU A 64 23.75 -68.00 -46.70
N LEU A 65 23.41 -68.14 -47.98
CA LEU A 65 23.10 -67.01 -48.86
C LEU A 65 21.80 -66.31 -48.46
N ALA A 66 20.74 -67.08 -48.18
CA ALA A 66 19.45 -66.57 -47.73
C ALA A 66 19.59 -65.84 -46.38
N GLY A 67 20.32 -66.42 -45.42
CA GLY A 67 20.61 -65.77 -44.14
C GLY A 67 21.39 -64.47 -44.29
N ARG A 68 22.42 -64.45 -45.14
CA ARG A 68 23.21 -63.24 -45.42
C ARG A 68 22.37 -62.16 -46.12
N PHE A 69 21.52 -62.55 -47.06
CA PHE A 69 20.60 -61.64 -47.77
C PHE A 69 19.57 -61.02 -46.81
N LEU A 70 18.99 -61.82 -45.93
CA LEU A 70 18.02 -61.35 -44.94
C LEU A 70 18.67 -60.38 -43.95
N ASN A 71 19.90 -60.69 -43.48
CA ASN A 71 20.68 -59.81 -42.62
C ASN A 71 20.95 -58.44 -43.28
N TRP A 72 21.45 -58.46 -44.52
CA TRP A 72 21.77 -57.24 -45.26
C TRP A 72 20.52 -56.37 -45.54
N LYS A 73 19.38 -56.98 -45.88
CA LYS A 73 18.18 -56.24 -46.31
C LYS A 73 17.27 -55.78 -45.17
N LEU A 74 17.27 -56.48 -44.02
CA LEU A 74 16.40 -56.18 -42.88
C LEU A 74 17.17 -55.69 -41.66
N PHE A 75 18.16 -56.44 -41.21
CA PHE A 75 18.79 -56.20 -39.91
C PHE A 75 19.75 -55.02 -39.92
N GLN A 76 20.63 -54.91 -40.93
CA GLN A 76 21.53 -53.75 -41.05
C GLN A 76 20.82 -52.39 -41.10
N PRO A 77 19.79 -52.16 -41.94
CA PRO A 77 19.11 -50.87 -41.96
C PRO A 77 18.36 -50.60 -40.65
N LEU A 78 17.73 -51.62 -40.05
CA LEU A 78 17.06 -51.47 -38.76
C LEU A 78 18.03 -51.06 -37.65
N GLU A 79 19.21 -51.68 -37.58
CA GLU A 79 20.25 -51.34 -36.62
C GLU A 79 20.72 -49.90 -36.81
N ASN A 80 20.95 -49.47 -38.05
CA ASN A 80 21.36 -48.10 -38.37
C ASN A 80 20.32 -47.06 -37.95
N HIS A 81 19.04 -47.31 -38.20
CA HIS A 81 17.95 -46.41 -37.80
C HIS A 81 17.83 -46.32 -36.27
N LEU A 82 17.93 -47.45 -35.56
CA LEU A 82 17.92 -47.46 -34.10
C LEU A 82 19.15 -46.76 -33.50
N HIS A 83 20.33 -46.93 -34.09
CA HIS A 83 21.52 -46.17 -33.69
C HIS A 83 21.38 -44.67 -33.94
N MET A 84 20.71 -44.27 -35.02
CA MET A 84 20.43 -42.85 -35.31
C MET A 84 19.50 -42.25 -34.24
N ILE A 85 18.41 -42.94 -33.91
CA ILE A 85 17.47 -42.54 -32.85
C ILE A 85 18.19 -42.48 -31.50
N ASN A 86 18.95 -43.51 -31.14
CA ASN A 86 19.69 -43.56 -29.89
C ASN A 86 20.74 -42.43 -29.80
N ARG A 87 21.47 -42.16 -30.88
CA ARG A 87 22.42 -41.04 -30.95
C ARG A 87 21.72 -39.70 -30.75
N PHE A 88 20.57 -39.51 -31.38
CA PHE A 88 19.78 -38.30 -31.23
C PHE A 88 19.28 -38.11 -29.80
N ILE A 89 18.71 -39.15 -29.18
CA ILE A 89 18.29 -39.12 -27.78
C ILE A 89 19.49 -38.85 -26.87
N ARG A 90 20.61 -39.53 -27.06
CA ARG A 90 21.80 -39.37 -26.23
C ARG A 90 22.40 -37.97 -26.35
N MET A 91 22.39 -37.37 -27.53
CA MET A 91 22.87 -36.01 -27.76
C MET A 91 21.97 -34.98 -27.04
N ASN A 92 20.64 -35.18 -27.07
CA ASN A 92 19.70 -34.30 -26.37
C ASN A 92 19.71 -34.51 -24.84
N ALA A 93 19.89 -35.75 -24.37
CA ALA A 93 19.86 -36.06 -22.94
C ALA A 93 21.20 -35.80 -22.22
N LYS A 94 22.35 -36.00 -22.89
CA LYS A 94 23.68 -35.76 -22.30
C LYS A 94 24.33 -34.45 -22.73
N GLY A 95 23.89 -33.85 -23.84
CA GLY A 95 24.41 -32.57 -24.32
C GLY A 95 23.72 -31.37 -23.67
N GLU A 96 23.88 -30.20 -24.28
CA GLU A 96 23.27 -28.92 -23.87
C GLU A 96 21.72 -28.89 -23.98
N GLY A 97 21.09 -30.00 -24.38
CA GLY A 97 19.64 -30.07 -24.54
C GLY A 97 19.13 -29.18 -25.66
N ASP A 98 19.82 -29.16 -26.82
CA ASP A 98 19.42 -28.38 -27.99
C ASP A 98 18.12 -28.91 -28.63
N LEU A 99 16.99 -28.44 -28.09
CA LEU A 99 15.65 -28.75 -28.55
C LEU A 99 15.32 -28.14 -29.93
N THR A 100 16.26 -27.55 -30.67
CA THR A 100 16.00 -27.07 -32.04
C THR A 100 16.19 -28.17 -33.09
N LYS A 101 16.91 -29.25 -32.74
CA LYS A 101 17.18 -30.35 -33.67
C LYS A 101 15.99 -31.30 -33.75
N ARG A 102 15.79 -31.90 -34.93
CA ARG A 102 14.72 -32.88 -35.21
C ARG A 102 15.29 -34.08 -35.97
N LEU A 103 14.66 -35.24 -35.78
CA LEU A 103 14.87 -36.41 -36.63
C LEU A 103 14.16 -36.18 -37.97
N GLN A 104 14.85 -36.39 -39.09
CA GLN A 104 14.24 -36.30 -40.42
C GLN A 104 13.45 -37.58 -40.69
N ALA A 105 12.12 -37.53 -40.54
CA ALA A 105 11.24 -38.69 -40.69
C ALA A 105 11.35 -39.36 -42.08
N ASP A 106 11.68 -38.59 -43.12
CA ASP A 106 11.84 -39.08 -44.49
C ASP A 106 13.06 -40.00 -44.68
N GLN A 107 14.03 -39.97 -43.76
CA GLN A 107 15.17 -40.87 -43.77
C GLN A 107 14.82 -42.27 -43.25
N PHE A 108 13.65 -42.42 -42.64
CA PHE A 108 13.18 -43.70 -42.09
C PHE A 108 12.21 -44.37 -43.07
N PRO A 109 12.31 -45.70 -43.25
CA PRO A 109 11.33 -46.46 -43.99
C PRO A 109 9.93 -46.33 -43.36
N ASN A 110 8.88 -46.51 -44.15
CA ASN A 110 7.49 -46.41 -43.69
C ASN A 110 7.06 -47.61 -42.80
N ASP A 111 7.72 -47.73 -41.65
CA ASP A 111 7.56 -48.74 -40.61
C ASP A 111 7.63 -48.11 -39.22
N GLU A 112 7.62 -48.94 -38.16
CA GLU A 112 7.58 -48.49 -36.77
C GLU A 112 8.75 -47.55 -36.41
N THR A 113 9.89 -47.59 -37.13
CA THR A 113 11.01 -46.67 -36.87
C THR A 113 10.72 -45.24 -37.30
N LYS A 114 9.99 -45.03 -38.41
CA LYS A 114 9.52 -43.68 -38.83
C LYS A 114 8.51 -43.12 -37.84
N SER A 115 7.57 -43.95 -37.39
CA SER A 115 6.62 -43.56 -36.34
C SER A 115 7.32 -43.17 -35.04
N LEU A 116 8.31 -43.94 -34.60
CA LEU A 116 9.10 -43.61 -33.42
C LEU A 116 9.83 -42.26 -33.58
N ALA A 117 10.44 -42.00 -34.74
CA ALA A 117 11.08 -40.72 -35.03
C ALA A 117 10.10 -39.53 -34.96
N ILE A 118 8.90 -39.71 -35.52
CA ILE A 118 7.80 -38.72 -35.47
C ILE A 118 7.38 -38.44 -34.02
N TRP A 119 7.11 -39.48 -33.22
CA TRP A 119 6.68 -39.30 -31.83
C TRP A 119 7.76 -38.66 -30.96
N ILE A 120 9.03 -38.96 -31.22
CA ILE A 120 10.16 -38.27 -30.56
C ILE A 120 10.16 -36.79 -30.90
N ASN A 121 9.96 -36.41 -32.17
CA ASN A 121 9.87 -35.00 -32.55
C ASN A 121 8.68 -34.30 -31.86
N ASN A 122 7.51 -34.93 -31.80
CA ASN A 122 6.35 -34.39 -31.09
C ASN A 122 6.61 -34.20 -29.59
N MET A 123 7.33 -35.13 -28.96
CA MET A 123 7.76 -34.99 -27.57
C MET A 123 8.70 -33.79 -27.40
N ILE A 124 9.65 -33.58 -28.33
CA ILE A 124 10.55 -32.42 -28.31
C ILE A 124 9.77 -31.11 -28.50
N ASP A 125 8.81 -31.05 -29.42
CA ASP A 125 7.95 -29.88 -29.61
C ASP A 125 7.20 -29.52 -28.30
N SER A 126 6.70 -30.52 -27.59
CA SER A 126 6.03 -30.33 -26.30
C SER A 126 7.00 -29.79 -25.23
N LEU A 127 8.20 -30.36 -25.16
CA LEU A 127 9.25 -29.90 -24.24
C LEU A 127 9.71 -28.47 -24.55
N GLU A 128 9.90 -28.13 -25.83
CA GLU A 128 10.23 -26.78 -26.28
C GLU A 128 9.12 -25.80 -25.87
N GLY A 129 7.86 -26.17 -26.09
CA GLY A 129 6.72 -25.36 -25.64
C GLY A 129 6.68 -25.13 -24.13
N ILE A 130 7.04 -26.14 -23.33
CA ILE A 130 7.19 -26.00 -21.87
C ILE A 130 8.33 -25.04 -21.54
N MET A 131 9.50 -25.20 -22.16
CA MET A 131 10.67 -24.36 -21.92
C MET A 131 10.43 -22.90 -22.29
N VAL A 132 9.69 -22.62 -23.37
CA VAL A 132 9.25 -21.27 -23.72
C VAL A 132 8.36 -20.67 -22.65
N ARG A 133 7.41 -21.43 -22.10
CA ARG A 133 6.56 -20.96 -20.98
C ARG A 133 7.38 -20.69 -19.72
N VAL A 134 8.33 -21.55 -19.38
CA VAL A 134 9.24 -21.36 -18.24
C VAL A 134 10.07 -20.08 -18.43
N LYS A 135 10.62 -19.84 -19.63
CA LYS A 135 11.37 -18.62 -19.95
C LYS A 135 10.52 -17.36 -19.80
N ARG A 136 9.27 -17.38 -20.26
CA ARG A 136 8.33 -16.26 -20.08
C ARG A 136 8.03 -16.02 -18.61
N ALA A 137 7.69 -17.05 -17.86
CA ALA A 137 7.42 -16.95 -16.43
C ALA A 137 8.63 -16.39 -15.66
N ALA A 138 9.86 -16.80 -16.01
CA ALA A 138 11.07 -16.25 -15.41
C ALA A 138 11.25 -14.75 -15.72
N ALA A 139 10.95 -14.32 -16.95
CA ALA A 139 10.97 -12.90 -17.33
C ALA A 139 9.90 -12.09 -16.57
N ASP A 140 8.70 -12.62 -16.41
CA ASP A 140 7.62 -11.97 -15.65
C ASP A 140 7.98 -11.82 -14.17
N VAL A 141 8.63 -12.83 -13.58
CA VAL A 141 9.17 -12.77 -12.21
C VAL A 141 10.26 -11.71 -12.10
N GLN A 142 11.16 -11.62 -13.07
CA GLN A 142 12.23 -10.60 -13.09
C GLN A 142 11.65 -9.18 -13.15
N GLU A 143 10.65 -8.96 -14.00
CA GLU A 143 9.96 -7.66 -14.11
C GLU A 143 9.19 -7.32 -12.81
N SER A 144 8.51 -8.30 -12.22
CA SER A 144 7.82 -8.15 -10.93
C SER A 144 8.80 -7.78 -9.81
N GLN A 145 9.98 -8.39 -9.78
CA GLN A 145 11.04 -8.01 -8.83
C GLN A 145 11.55 -6.59 -9.07
N ARG A 146 11.67 -6.15 -10.33
CA ARG A 146 12.07 -4.78 -10.66
C ARG A 146 11.05 -3.77 -10.13
N GLN A 147 9.77 -4.02 -10.36
CA GLN A 147 8.67 -3.19 -9.86
C GLN A 147 8.60 -3.18 -8.34
N LEU A 148 8.80 -4.34 -7.70
CA LEU A 148 8.85 -4.43 -6.24
C LEU A 148 9.99 -3.58 -5.67
N ASN A 149 11.20 -3.67 -6.24
CA ASN A 149 12.35 -2.86 -5.81
C ASN A 149 12.08 -1.35 -5.96
N GLU A 150 11.43 -0.93 -7.04
CA GLU A 150 11.03 0.48 -7.24
C GLU A 150 10.00 0.92 -6.19
N SER A 151 8.99 0.10 -5.92
CA SER A 151 7.99 0.35 -4.88
C SER A 151 8.61 0.42 -3.48
N THR A 152 9.55 -0.48 -3.17
CA THR A 152 10.30 -0.47 -1.91
C THR A 152 11.09 0.83 -1.75
N ARG A 153 11.81 1.28 -2.79
CA ARG A 153 12.53 2.57 -2.76
C ARG A 153 11.60 3.77 -2.56
N SER A 154 10.44 3.77 -3.23
CA SER A 154 9.43 4.81 -3.06
C SER A 154 8.84 4.81 -1.64
N THR A 155 8.62 3.63 -1.07
CA THR A 155 8.13 3.45 0.30
C THR A 155 9.16 3.94 1.31
N GLU A 156 10.44 3.62 1.13
CA GLU A 156 11.55 4.09 1.96
C GLU A 156 11.63 5.63 1.95
N ALA A 157 11.63 6.25 0.77
CA ALA A 157 11.62 7.71 0.63
C ALA A 157 10.35 8.35 1.24
N SER A 158 9.22 7.65 1.23
CA SER A 158 7.99 8.09 1.89
C SER A 158 8.11 8.01 3.42
N ALA A 159 8.68 6.94 3.94
CA ALA A 159 8.93 6.76 5.37
C ALA A 159 9.90 7.83 5.91
N GLU A 160 10.97 8.15 5.18
CA GLU A 160 11.87 9.25 5.53
C GLU A 160 11.15 10.61 5.57
N ARG A 161 10.29 10.89 4.59
CA ARG A 161 9.47 12.12 4.58
C ARG A 161 8.49 12.17 5.75
N VAL A 162 7.88 11.05 6.13
CA VAL A 162 7.00 10.98 7.30
C VAL A 162 7.80 11.22 8.58
N SER A 163 8.96 10.59 8.73
CA SER A 163 9.85 10.76 9.86
C SER A 163 10.29 12.23 10.03
N SER A 164 10.69 12.89 8.95
CA SER A 164 11.08 14.31 9.00
C SER A 164 9.90 15.22 9.35
N LYS A 165 8.71 14.97 8.81
CA LYS A 165 7.49 15.70 9.20
C LYS A 165 7.12 15.50 10.66
N MET A 166 7.27 14.28 11.18
CA MET A 166 7.06 13.99 12.61
C MET A 166 8.05 14.75 13.49
N ALA A 167 9.32 14.85 13.09
CA ALA A 167 10.31 15.65 13.82
C ALA A 167 9.93 17.15 13.87
N VAL A 168 9.45 17.71 12.75
CA VAL A 168 8.95 19.09 12.69
C VAL A 168 7.70 19.26 13.57
N MET A 169 6.76 18.32 13.52
CA MET A 169 5.56 18.34 14.35
C MET A 169 5.91 18.34 15.84
N LEU A 170 6.82 17.44 16.28
CA LEU A 170 7.31 17.39 17.65
C LEU A 170 7.95 18.71 18.09
N LYS A 171 8.72 19.36 17.20
CA LYS A 171 9.27 20.69 17.47
C LYS A 171 8.16 21.73 17.65
N GLY A 172 7.15 21.72 16.77
CA GLY A 172 5.98 22.59 16.88
C GLY A 172 5.20 22.39 18.19
N THR A 173 4.96 21.13 18.58
CA THR A 173 4.29 20.80 19.85
C THR A 173 5.09 21.29 21.05
N ARG A 174 6.42 21.15 21.05
CA ARG A 174 7.27 21.70 22.13
C ARG A 174 7.18 23.21 22.22
N GLN A 175 7.16 23.91 21.08
CA GLN A 175 6.96 25.35 21.07
C GLN A 175 5.60 25.74 21.64
N GLN A 176 4.54 25.05 21.23
CA GLN A 176 3.17 25.31 21.71
C GLN A 176 3.05 25.07 23.23
N LEU A 177 3.72 24.05 23.77
CA LEU A 177 3.77 23.83 25.22
C LEU A 177 4.47 24.99 25.94
N SER A 178 5.58 25.48 25.40
CA SER A 178 6.26 26.66 25.94
C SER A 178 5.38 27.90 25.91
N ASP A 179 4.65 28.13 24.82
CA ASP A 179 3.75 29.27 24.67
C ASP A 179 2.56 29.18 25.67
N LEU A 180 2.08 27.97 25.94
CA LEU A 180 1.05 27.70 26.94
C LEU A 180 1.54 28.00 28.38
N ASP A 181 2.78 27.66 28.70
CA ASP A 181 3.36 28.00 30.00
C ASP A 181 3.48 29.53 30.19
N VAL A 182 3.92 30.24 29.15
CA VAL A 182 3.95 31.71 29.15
C VAL A 182 2.55 32.30 29.33
N ALA A 183 1.55 31.78 28.60
CA ALA A 183 0.16 32.24 28.72
C ALA A 183 -0.42 31.97 30.11
N LYS A 184 -0.10 30.82 30.71
CA LYS A 184 -0.49 30.47 32.08
C LYS A 184 0.09 31.44 33.10
N ASP A 185 1.37 31.78 32.99
CA ASP A 185 2.03 32.74 33.87
C ASP A 185 1.44 34.14 33.71
N ALA A 186 1.20 34.59 32.48
CA ALA A 186 0.53 35.86 32.20
C ALA A 186 -0.88 35.91 32.80
N SER A 187 -1.66 34.83 32.67
CA SER A 187 -3.00 34.71 33.27
C SER A 187 -2.95 34.75 34.79
N ARG A 188 -1.93 34.15 35.41
CA ARG A 188 -1.72 34.20 36.86
C ARG A 188 -1.40 35.62 37.31
N GLN A 189 -0.48 36.30 36.63
CA GLN A 189 -0.11 37.69 36.91
C GLN A 189 -1.30 38.64 36.75
N MET A 190 -2.13 38.45 35.71
CA MET A 190 -3.36 39.21 35.49
C MET A 190 -4.34 39.00 36.65
N SER A 191 -4.54 37.75 37.08
CA SER A 191 -5.42 37.42 38.22
C SER A 191 -4.93 38.06 39.53
N GLU A 192 -3.63 38.04 39.80
CA GLU A 192 -3.03 38.70 40.96
C GLU A 192 -3.20 40.23 40.90
N THR A 193 -3.06 40.82 39.71
CA THR A 193 -3.24 42.27 39.48
C THR A 193 -4.69 42.67 39.69
N LEU A 194 -5.65 41.90 39.17
CA LEU A 194 -7.08 42.12 39.39
C LEU A 194 -7.44 42.07 40.87
N ARG A 195 -6.92 41.09 41.63
CA ARG A 195 -7.12 41.03 43.08
C ARG A 195 -6.56 42.25 43.82
N LYS A 196 -5.40 42.76 43.40
CA LYS A 196 -4.82 43.99 43.98
C LYS A 196 -5.69 45.21 43.67
N LEU A 197 -6.18 45.33 42.44
CA LEU A 197 -7.09 46.40 42.02
C LEU A 197 -8.41 46.35 42.80
N GLU A 198 -9.01 45.18 42.95
CA GLU A 198 -10.23 44.98 43.73
C GLU A 198 -10.04 45.43 45.19
N LYS A 199 -8.94 45.02 45.83
CA LYS A 199 -8.60 45.44 47.20
C LYS A 199 -8.38 46.95 47.30
N ALA A 200 -7.71 47.55 46.33
CA ALA A 200 -7.49 49.00 46.29
C ALA A 200 -8.81 49.77 46.11
N ALA A 201 -9.67 49.32 45.19
CA ALA A 201 -10.99 49.90 44.96
C ALA A 201 -11.88 49.79 46.20
N SER A 202 -11.90 48.64 46.87
CA SER A 202 -12.62 48.45 48.14
C SER A 202 -12.13 49.41 49.23
N LYS A 203 -10.81 49.60 49.37
CA LYS A 203 -10.24 50.57 50.30
C LYS A 203 -10.63 52.01 49.95
N GLN A 204 -10.59 52.37 48.67
CA GLN A 204 -10.99 53.69 48.18
C GLN A 204 -12.48 53.97 48.48
N LEU A 205 -13.35 52.97 48.25
CA LEU A 205 -14.77 53.05 48.57
C LEU A 205 -15.01 53.26 50.06
N ALA A 206 -14.29 52.54 50.93
CA ALA A 206 -14.40 52.71 52.38
C ALA A 206 -14.01 54.13 52.83
N VAL A 207 -12.92 54.69 52.27
CA VAL A 207 -12.51 56.08 52.54
C VAL A 207 -13.56 57.07 52.03
N ALA A 208 -14.09 56.87 50.82
CA ALA A 208 -15.14 57.73 50.28
C ALA A 208 -16.42 57.69 51.15
N GLN A 209 -16.79 56.51 51.66
CA GLN A 209 -17.94 56.34 52.55
C GLN A 209 -17.74 57.05 53.90
N ASP A 210 -16.53 56.97 54.47
CA ASP A 210 -16.16 57.71 55.69
C ASP A 210 -16.23 59.23 55.47
N GLU A 211 -15.67 59.74 54.36
CA GLU A 211 -15.75 61.17 54.05
C GLU A 211 -17.19 61.65 53.81
N VAL A 212 -18.03 60.87 53.12
CA VAL A 212 -19.45 61.18 52.98
C VAL A 212 -20.15 61.23 54.34
N SER A 213 -19.84 60.31 55.25
CA SER A 213 -20.37 60.33 56.62
C SER A 213 -19.91 61.58 57.39
N ARG A 214 -18.63 61.95 57.29
CA ARG A 214 -18.09 63.19 57.89
C ARG A 214 -18.76 64.44 57.34
N ILE A 215 -19.03 64.50 56.03
CA ILE A 215 -19.75 65.60 55.40
C ILE A 215 -21.19 65.67 55.94
N GLY A 216 -21.88 64.53 56.08
CA GLY A 216 -23.19 64.45 56.72
C GLY A 216 -23.20 65.05 58.13
N ASN A 217 -22.28 64.61 58.99
CA ASN A 217 -22.14 65.12 60.36
C ASN A 217 -21.84 66.64 60.39
N LYS A 218 -21.01 67.13 59.46
CA LYS A 218 -20.74 68.58 59.33
C LYS A 218 -21.99 69.35 58.91
N MET A 219 -22.80 68.80 58.01
CA MET A 219 -24.05 69.43 57.59
C MET A 219 -25.07 69.48 58.73
N ASP A 220 -25.18 68.42 59.54
CA ASP A 220 -26.02 68.42 60.74
C ASP A 220 -25.56 69.48 61.75
N HIS A 221 -24.25 69.64 61.93
CA HIS A 221 -23.69 70.68 62.78
C HIS A 221 -24.01 72.08 62.25
N ILE A 222 -23.82 72.33 60.95
CA ILE A 222 -24.17 73.60 60.30
C ILE A 222 -25.67 73.89 60.48
N GLN A 223 -26.54 72.89 60.28
CA GLN A 223 -27.99 73.03 60.46
C GLN A 223 -28.32 73.44 61.90
N SER A 224 -27.66 72.82 62.89
CA SER A 224 -27.81 73.17 64.30
C SER A 224 -27.37 74.62 64.58
N THR A 225 -26.19 75.02 64.11
CA THR A 225 -25.68 76.40 64.28
C THR A 225 -26.56 77.44 63.60
N VAL A 226 -27.08 77.15 62.41
CA VAL A 226 -28.03 78.03 61.72
C VAL A 226 -29.33 78.16 62.52
N LYS A 227 -29.84 77.05 63.09
CA LYS A 227 -31.03 77.07 63.94
C LYS A 227 -30.82 77.89 65.22
N GLU A 228 -29.66 77.73 65.86
CA GLU A 228 -29.27 78.52 67.04
C GLU A 228 -29.18 80.02 66.69
N THR A 229 -28.47 80.36 65.61
CA THR A 229 -28.33 81.73 65.11
C THR A 229 -29.68 82.36 64.80
N ASN A 230 -30.59 81.63 64.14
CA ASN A 230 -31.96 82.09 63.92
C ASN A 230 -32.68 82.34 65.24
N GLY A 231 -32.51 81.47 66.24
CA GLY A 231 -33.03 81.68 67.60
C GLY A 231 -32.51 82.97 68.24
N THR A 232 -31.20 83.24 68.11
CA THR A 232 -30.57 84.49 68.58
C THR A 232 -31.14 85.71 67.86
N ILE A 233 -31.34 85.63 66.53
CA ILE A 233 -31.96 86.70 65.74
C ILE A 233 -33.38 87.00 66.24
N TYR A 234 -34.21 85.98 66.47
CA TYR A 234 -35.55 86.18 67.02
C TYR A 234 -35.53 86.82 68.41
N SER A 235 -34.60 86.42 69.28
CA SER A 235 -34.39 87.04 70.59
C SER A 235 -33.96 88.52 70.48
N PHE A 236 -33.07 88.82 69.53
CA PHE A 236 -32.63 90.18 69.23
C PHE A 236 -33.77 91.06 68.71
N ILE A 237 -34.59 90.56 67.80
CA ILE A 237 -35.81 91.23 67.32
C ILE A 237 -36.75 91.51 68.50
N GLY A 238 -36.98 90.52 69.36
CA GLY A 238 -37.80 90.69 70.57
C GLY A 238 -37.26 91.77 71.52
N THR A 239 -35.94 91.82 71.72
CA THR A 239 -35.29 92.86 72.52
C THR A 239 -35.41 94.24 71.88
N THR A 240 -35.28 94.33 70.56
CA THR A 240 -35.42 95.58 69.80
C THR A 240 -36.86 96.12 69.90
N GLU A 241 -37.88 95.26 69.85
CA GLU A 241 -39.27 95.70 70.04
C GLU A 241 -39.54 96.18 71.47
N LYS A 242 -38.92 95.55 72.49
CA LYS A 242 -38.95 96.07 73.87
C LYS A 242 -38.29 97.45 74.00
N ILE A 243 -37.18 97.69 73.30
CA ILE A 243 -36.52 99.01 73.26
C ILE A 243 -37.47 100.04 72.63
N LYS A 244 -38.15 99.68 71.54
CA LYS A 244 -39.14 100.56 70.89
C LYS A 244 -40.31 100.91 71.81
N GLN A 245 -40.84 99.93 72.55
CA GLN A 245 -41.87 100.19 73.58
C GLN A 245 -41.36 101.14 74.66
N LEU A 246 -40.12 100.97 75.12
CA LEU A 246 -39.52 101.85 76.11
C LEU A 246 -39.31 103.28 75.55
N LEU A 247 -38.90 103.41 74.29
CA LEU A 247 -38.80 104.71 73.62
C LEU A 247 -40.17 105.40 73.47
N GLN A 248 -41.25 104.65 73.21
CA GLN A 248 -42.61 105.20 73.24
C GLN A 248 -42.97 105.74 74.63
N VAL A 249 -42.64 105.00 75.70
CA VAL A 249 -42.84 105.50 77.07
C VAL A 249 -42.01 106.75 77.34
N ILE A 250 -40.77 106.82 76.85
CA ILE A 250 -39.94 108.03 76.97
C ILE A 250 -40.55 109.20 76.21
N ASP A 251 -41.07 108.97 75.00
CA ASP A 251 -41.74 109.98 74.19
C ASP A 251 -43.02 110.49 74.88
N GLU A 252 -43.80 109.59 75.48
CA GLU A 252 -44.96 109.94 76.31
C GLU A 252 -44.55 110.76 77.56
N ILE A 253 -43.48 110.35 78.25
CA ILE A 253 -42.92 111.10 79.39
C ILE A 253 -42.43 112.47 78.93
N SER A 254 -41.72 112.55 77.80
CA SER A 254 -41.17 113.80 77.26
C SER A 254 -42.31 114.73 76.84
N THR A 255 -43.37 114.21 76.22
CA THR A 255 -44.58 114.98 75.88
C THR A 255 -45.29 115.48 77.14
N LYS A 256 -45.41 114.65 78.18
CA LYS A 256 -45.92 115.06 79.50
C LYS A 256 -45.05 116.13 80.15
N THR A 257 -43.73 115.99 80.07
CA THR A 257 -42.77 116.94 80.64
C THR A 257 -42.81 118.26 79.88
N ASN A 258 -42.94 118.21 78.56
CA ASN A 258 -43.12 119.39 77.70
C ASN A 258 -44.43 120.13 78.05
N LEU A 259 -45.53 119.40 78.25
CA LEU A 259 -46.80 119.99 78.72
C LEU A 259 -46.70 120.57 80.13
N LEU A 260 -45.99 119.89 81.04
CA LEU A 260 -45.77 120.37 82.40
C LEU A 260 -44.91 121.64 82.40
N SER A 261 -43.85 121.66 81.60
CA SER A 261 -42.93 122.80 81.47
C SER A 261 -43.59 123.98 80.76
N LEU A 262 -44.48 123.72 79.80
CA LEU A 262 -45.32 124.74 79.18
C LEU A 262 -46.32 125.34 80.17
N ASN A 263 -46.99 124.52 81.00
CA ASN A 263 -47.86 125.03 82.08
C ASN A 263 -47.06 125.89 83.07
N VAL A 264 -45.86 125.47 83.47
CA VAL A 264 -44.99 126.28 84.34
C VAL A 264 -44.57 127.59 83.67
N SER A 265 -44.36 127.61 82.36
CA SER A 265 -43.98 128.82 81.62
C SER A 265 -45.15 129.78 81.42
N ILE A 266 -46.38 129.28 81.30
CA ILE A 266 -47.60 130.09 81.27
C ILE A 266 -47.91 130.66 82.65
N GLU A 267 -47.66 129.90 83.72
CA GLU A 267 -47.97 130.33 85.09
C GLU A 267 -46.88 131.23 85.71
N ALA A 268 -45.73 131.35 85.04
CA ALA A 268 -44.63 132.25 85.40
C ALA A 268 -44.56 133.55 84.57
N ALA A 269 -45.48 133.76 83.61
CA ALA A 269 -45.56 134.95 82.75
C ALA A 269 -46.83 135.77 83.05
#